data_AF-A0A6P2AQY5-F1
#
_entry.id   AF-A0A6P2AQY5-F1
#
_cell.length_a   1.000
_cell.length_b   1.000
_cell.length_c   1.000
_cell.angle_alpha   90.00
_cell.angle_beta   90.00
_cell.angle_gamma   90.00
#
_symmetry.space_group_name_H-M   'P 1'
#
loop_
_entity.id
_entity.type
_entity.pdbx_description
1 polymer ?
#
loop_
_entity_poly.entity_id
_entity_poly.type
_entity_poly.pdbx_seq_one_letter_code
_entity_poly.pdbx_strand_id
1 'polypeptide(L)' 'MHYPRRVSNVKRVRKFGFRARMKTSLGRKMISRKRRLGRRLTPKK' A
#
# COMPACT_ATOMS: atom_id res chain seq x y z
N MET A 1 -11.06 -11.31 -18.08
CA MET A 1 -11.45 -11.09 -16.65
C MET A 1 -12.92 -11.38 -16.53
N HIS A 2 -13.32 -12.42 -15.79
CA HIS A 2 -14.74 -12.82 -15.66
C HIS A 2 -15.60 -11.78 -14.92
N TYR A 3 -14.99 -10.95 -14.05
CA TYR A 3 -15.66 -9.80 -13.44
C TYR A 3 -14.82 -8.52 -13.59
N PRO A 4 -15.37 -7.44 -14.16
CA PRO A 4 -14.66 -6.17 -14.26
C PRO A 4 -14.44 -5.58 -12.86
N ARG A 5 -13.18 -5.37 -12.50
CA ARG A 5 -12.82 -4.65 -11.26
C ARG A 5 -12.67 -3.17 -11.57
N ARG A 6 -13.46 -2.33 -10.91
CA ARG A 6 -13.30 -0.87 -11.01
C ARG A 6 -11.92 -0.46 -10.47
N VAL A 7 -11.06 0.04 -11.35
CA VAL A 7 -9.75 0.60 -10.97
C VAL A 7 -9.94 2.05 -10.54
N SER A 8 -9.58 2.36 -9.29
CA SER A 8 -9.59 3.74 -8.78
C SER A 8 -8.27 4.05 -8.11
N ASN A 9 -7.49 4.95 -8.73
CA ASN A 9 -6.20 5.39 -8.22
C ASN A 9 -6.34 6.12 -6.88
N VAL A 10 -7.43 6.90 -6.72
CA VAL A 10 -7.78 7.57 -5.46
C VAL A 10 -7.99 6.55 -4.34
N LYS A 11 -8.81 5.51 -4.57
CA LYS A 11 -9.02 4.45 -3.57
C LYS A 11 -7.73 3.69 -3.26
N ARG A 12 -6.89 3.43 -4.28
CA ARG A 12 -5.59 2.77 -4.11
C ARG A 12 -4.66 3.55 -3.18
N VAL A 13 -4.53 4.86 -3.38
CA VAL A 13 -3.67 5.71 -2.55
C VAL A 13 -4.22 5.84 -1.13
N ARG A 14 -5.53 6.01 -0.96
CA ARG A 14 -6.16 6.14 0.37
C ARG A 14 -6.01 4.86 1.20
N LYS A 15 -6.14 3.67 0.59
CA LYS A 15 -6.04 2.39 1.30
C LYS A 15 -4.60 1.88 1.45
N PHE A 16 -3.76 2.04 0.43
CA PHE A 16 -2.47 1.36 0.35
C PHE A 16 -1.26 2.29 0.31
N GLY A 17 -1.47 3.61 0.28
CA GLY A 17 -0.39 4.61 0.22
C GLY A 17 0.46 4.65 1.50
N PHE A 18 1.63 5.27 1.40
CA PHE A 18 2.60 5.35 2.50
C PHE A 18 2.01 5.97 3.77
N ARG A 19 1.31 7.10 3.63
CA ARG A 19 0.65 7.78 4.76
C ARG A 19 -0.35 6.87 5.49
N ALA A 20 -1.13 6.09 4.74
CA ALA A 20 -2.08 5.15 5.32
C ALA A 20 -1.38 4.03 6.12
N ARG A 21 -0.22 3.56 5.65
CA ARG A 21 0.61 2.57 6.38
C ARG A 21 1.25 3.16 7.62
N MET A 22 1.63 4.43 7.62
CA MET A 22 2.26 5.06 8.77
C MET A 22 1.28 5.36 9.91
N LYS A 23 -0.03 5.41 9.65
CA LYS A 23 -1.07 5.68 10.66
C LYS A 23 -1.13 4.61 11.75
N THR A 24 -0.94 3.32 11.41
CA THR A 24 -1.11 2.20 12.36
C THR A 24 0.22 1.53 12.71
N SER A 25 0.30 0.93 13.90
CA SER A 25 1.48 0.17 14.34
C SER A 25 1.79 -1.01 13.40
N LEU A 26 0.76 -1.77 12.99
CA LEU A 26 0.89 -2.87 12.05
C LEU A 26 1.36 -2.42 10.65
N GLY A 27 0.87 -1.27 10.19
CA GLY A 27 1.32 -0.69 8.92
C GLY A 27 2.80 -0.31 8.94
N ARG A 28 3.28 0.28 10.04
CA ARG A 28 4.71 0.55 10.25
C ARG A 28 5.55 -0.73 10.27
N LYS A 29 5.09 -1.78 10.95
CA LYS A 29 5.74 -3.12 10.94
C LYS A 29 5.84 -3.70 9.53
N MET A 30 4.78 -3.59 8.72
CA MET A 30 4.77 -4.06 7.34
C MET A 30 5.81 -3.31 6.48
N ILE A 31 5.93 -1.99 6.64
CA ILE A 31 6.93 -1.18 5.92
C ILE A 31 8.35 -1.58 6.34
N SER A 32 8.60 -1.79 7.63
CA SER A 32 9.91 -2.26 8.13
C SER A 32 10.31 -3.60 7.51
N ARG A 33 9.38 -4.56 7.42
CA ARG A 33 9.62 -5.85 6.75
C ARG A 33 9.97 -5.68 5.27
N LYS A 34 9.26 -4.81 4.55
CA LYS A 34 9.55 -4.54 3.13
C LYS A 34 10.90 -3.87 2.93
N ARG A 35 11.28 -2.94 3.82
CA ARG A 35 12.60 -2.30 3.81
C ARG A 35 13.72 -3.32 3.98
N ARG A 36 13.59 -4.24 4.94
CA ARG A 36 14.57 -5.32 5.18
C ARG A 36 14.80 -6.18 3.93
N LEU A 37 13.74 -6.42 3.16
CA LEU A 37 13.80 -7.21 1.93
C LEU A 37 14.18 -6.38 0.68
N GLY A 38 14.47 -5.08 0.82
CA GLY A 38 14.72 -4.19 -0.34
C GLY A 38 13.53 -4.00 -1.27
N ARG A 39 12.30 -4.29 -0.82
CA ARG A 39 11.09 -4.23 -1.65
C ARG A 39 10.52 -2.83 -1.72
N ARG A 40 9.84 -2.54 -2.84
CA ARG A 40 9.02 -1.34 -2.98
C ARG A 40 7.96 -1.26 -1.88
N LEU A 41 7.97 -0.14 -1.15
CA LEU A 41 7.22 0.02 0.08
C LEU A 41 5.70 0.15 -0.16
N THR A 42 5.31 1.05 -1.07
CA THR A 42 3.91 1.32 -1.41
C THR A 42 3.69 1.57 -2.91
N PRO A 43 2.45 1.49 -3.41
CA PRO A 43 2.13 1.79 -4.81
C PRO A 43 2.50 3.24 -5.16
N LYS A 44 2.93 3.48 -6.40
CA LYS A 44 3.09 4.84 -6.94
C LYS A 44 1.69 5.37 -7.24
N LYS A 45 1.54 6.68 -7.13
CA LYS A 45 0.38 7.38 -7.67
C LYS A 45 0.28 7.13 -9.17
#